data_AF-A0A814WG45-F1
#
_entry.id   AF-A0A814WG45-F1
#
_cell.length_a   1.000
_cell.length_b   1.000
_cell.length_c   1.000
_cell.angle_alpha   90.00
_cell.angle_beta   90.00
_cell.angle_gamma   90.00
#
_symmetry.space_group_name_H-M   'P 1'
#
loop_
_entity.id
_entity.type
_entity.pdbx_description
1 polymer ?
#
loop_
_entity_poly.entity_id
_entity_poly.type
_entity_poly.pdbx_seq_one_letter_code
_entity_poly.pdbx_strand_id
1 'polypeptide(L)'
;MIGSKSTELIILALICAATVVSGKSVPLSDEVDAGDNNETGGGLSVSLTITSTSNATKEGDDGQVNVQFSNAGETTLYIYQIAVPSNGIMLIPLFHLTLHGKKVSYVGPRFKLSAAAVYATIALAPGENLNFIVSLSPYYDLRASGPYKIRYQQFADRVLKTQSAAAKATIVSNILTLQLNGVSNAVLKEADRRRLLLSAKKENGAGKAESPQITFNDECTDKQKTTIAAAIAQAKEYTKDTQSFLANDILKEKKERFTKWFGIAEGGSERSSAIQEEHYSAIADHFIKVKDVLHNQPQKYFCRVVNLDQCTSGTFAYVYPDMPYEYNLCTTFFEAEVAGTDSQGGALIHETTHFLLVAGTDDVADTGDNAATYGKEKCEQLAKKNPTLAVQNADNNEYFAENSP
;
A
#
# COMPACT_ATOMS: atom_id res chain seq x y z
N MET A 1 -50.80 33.92 -47.45
CA MET A 1 -49.95 33.73 -46.25
C MET A 1 -50.47 32.48 -45.55
N ILE A 2 -50.19 31.29 -46.09
CA ILE A 2 -49.15 30.33 -45.64
C ILE A 2 -49.22 30.10 -44.12
N GLY A 3 -49.72 28.92 -43.76
CA GLY A 3 -50.02 28.51 -42.39
C GLY A 3 -48.81 28.00 -41.60
N SER A 4 -49.07 27.73 -40.33
CA SER A 4 -48.16 27.00 -39.45
C SER A 4 -48.97 26.01 -38.64
N LYS A 5 -48.51 24.76 -38.69
CA LYS A 5 -49.12 23.55 -38.17
C LYS A 5 -48.89 23.44 -36.66
N SER A 6 -49.95 23.08 -35.94
CA SER A 6 -49.87 22.39 -34.65
C SER A 6 -49.05 21.12 -34.81
N THR A 7 -48.02 20.95 -33.99
CA THR A 7 -47.38 19.64 -33.79
C THR A 7 -47.07 19.49 -32.32
N GLU A 8 -47.59 18.40 -31.77
CA GLU A 8 -47.50 17.94 -30.39
C GLU A 8 -46.04 17.77 -29.95
N LEU A 9 -45.69 18.29 -28.78
CA LEU A 9 -44.42 18.00 -28.14
C LEU A 9 -44.62 16.75 -27.26
N ILE A 10 -44.23 15.60 -27.81
CA ILE A 10 -44.16 14.32 -27.09
C ILE A 10 -43.09 14.45 -26.00
N ILE A 11 -43.54 14.44 -24.73
CA ILE A 11 -42.67 14.27 -23.56
C ILE A 11 -42.20 12.82 -23.55
N LEU A 12 -41.00 12.57 -24.10
CA LEU A 12 -40.32 11.30 -23.91
C LEU A 12 -39.50 11.39 -22.62
N ALA A 13 -40.14 11.02 -21.50
CA ALA A 13 -39.43 10.74 -20.26
C ALA A 13 -38.60 9.46 -20.47
N LEU A 14 -37.29 9.61 -20.73
CA LEU A 14 -36.36 8.50 -20.59
C LEU A 14 -36.25 8.17 -19.09
N ILE A 15 -37.05 7.21 -18.67
CA ILE A 15 -36.83 6.45 -17.44
C ILE A 15 -35.54 5.66 -17.68
N CYS A 16 -34.41 6.17 -17.17
CA CYS A 16 -33.20 5.39 -17.04
C CYS A 16 -33.48 4.38 -15.92
N ALA A 17 -34.01 3.21 -16.32
CA ALA A 17 -34.09 2.06 -15.44
C ALA A 17 -32.65 1.69 -15.07
N ALA A 18 -32.26 2.00 -13.83
CA ALA A 18 -31.07 1.46 -13.23
C ALA A 18 -31.26 -0.06 -13.13
N THR A 19 -30.83 -0.78 -14.16
CA THR A 19 -30.54 -2.20 -14.06
C THR A 19 -29.41 -2.33 -13.05
N VAL A 20 -29.78 -2.60 -11.80
CA VAL A 20 -28.90 -3.22 -10.81
C VAL A 20 -28.49 -4.56 -11.41
N VAL A 21 -27.40 -4.56 -12.16
CA VAL A 21 -26.65 -5.79 -12.41
C VAL A 21 -26.05 -6.13 -11.06
N SER A 22 -26.74 -6.98 -10.30
CA SER A 22 -26.16 -7.69 -9.18
C SER A 22 -24.97 -8.45 -9.76
N GLY A 23 -23.76 -7.90 -9.62
CA GLY A 23 -22.54 -8.65 -9.82
C GLY A 23 -22.63 -9.84 -8.90
N LYS A 24 -22.92 -11.02 -9.47
CA LYS A 24 -22.79 -12.28 -8.75
C LYS A 24 -21.36 -12.29 -8.23
N SER A 25 -21.22 -12.17 -6.92
CA SER A 25 -20.01 -12.57 -6.22
C SER A 25 -19.68 -13.97 -6.69
N VAL A 26 -18.66 -14.12 -7.51
CA VAL A 26 -18.05 -15.42 -7.74
C VAL A 26 -17.47 -15.82 -6.39
N PRO A 27 -17.98 -16.87 -5.74
CA PRO A 27 -17.37 -17.34 -4.52
C PRO A 27 -15.96 -17.83 -4.87
N LEU A 28 -14.95 -17.32 -4.17
CA LEU A 28 -13.65 -17.98 -4.06
C LEU A 28 -13.85 -19.21 -3.16
N SER A 29 -14.60 -20.19 -3.65
CA SER A 29 -14.52 -21.60 -3.29
C SER A 29 -13.46 -22.22 -4.17
N ASP A 30 -12.62 -23.15 -3.78
CA ASP A 30 -12.29 -23.77 -2.50
C ASP A 30 -10.86 -24.29 -2.70
N GLU A 31 -10.15 -24.49 -1.59
CA GLU A 31 -9.09 -25.48 -1.43
C GLU A 31 -8.31 -25.86 -2.70
N VAL A 32 -7.25 -25.10 -3.00
CA VAL A 32 -6.10 -25.73 -3.63
C VAL A 32 -5.46 -26.58 -2.55
N ASP A 33 -5.69 -27.89 -2.64
CA ASP A 33 -4.88 -28.90 -1.97
C ASP A 33 -3.42 -28.61 -2.33
N ALA A 34 -2.73 -27.93 -1.42
CA ALA A 34 -1.34 -27.58 -1.59
C ALA A 34 -0.54 -28.86 -1.33
N GLY A 35 -0.39 -29.65 -2.39
CA GLY A 35 0.64 -30.68 -2.45
C GLY A 35 1.95 -30.08 -1.93
N ASP A 36 2.66 -30.90 -1.16
CA ASP A 36 3.95 -30.63 -0.54
C ASP A 36 5.00 -30.37 -1.64
N ASN A 37 4.92 -29.21 -2.29
CA ASN A 37 5.78 -28.82 -3.40
C ASN A 37 7.05 -28.20 -2.84
N ASN A 38 7.80 -29.03 -2.12
CA ASN A 38 9.22 -28.85 -1.94
C ASN A 38 9.87 -29.27 -3.27
N GLU A 39 9.76 -28.44 -4.33
CA GLU A 39 10.33 -28.78 -5.63
C GLU A 39 11.87 -28.79 -5.54
N THR A 40 12.44 -30.00 -5.60
CA THR A 40 13.87 -30.27 -5.73
C THR A 40 14.37 -30.14 -7.17
N GLY A 41 13.77 -29.26 -7.98
CA GLY A 41 14.03 -29.14 -9.42
C GLY A 41 14.56 -27.77 -9.82
N GLY A 42 15.89 -27.58 -9.77
CA GLY A 42 16.56 -26.40 -10.33
C GLY A 42 17.24 -25.48 -9.31
N GLY A 43 18.09 -26.04 -8.43
CA GLY A 43 19.10 -25.29 -7.68
C GLY A 43 18.60 -24.33 -6.58
N LEU A 44 17.29 -24.15 -6.43
CA LEU A 44 16.70 -23.31 -5.39
C LEU A 44 15.96 -24.19 -4.37
N SER A 45 16.60 -24.47 -3.23
CA SER A 45 15.97 -25.20 -2.12
C SER A 45 15.85 -24.28 -0.91
N VAL A 46 14.86 -23.39 -0.96
CA VAL A 46 14.43 -22.63 0.21
C VAL A 46 13.22 -23.31 0.82
N SER A 47 13.35 -23.82 2.05
CA SER A 47 12.18 -24.19 2.84
C SER A 47 11.82 -23.05 3.80
N LEU A 48 10.52 -22.89 4.00
CA LEU A 48 9.97 -21.84 4.85
C LEU A 48 9.05 -22.46 5.89
N THR A 49 9.38 -22.26 7.16
CA THR A 49 8.55 -22.75 8.27
C THR A 49 8.06 -21.60 9.12
N ILE A 50 6.76 -21.60 9.44
CA ILE A 50 6.18 -20.72 10.44
C ILE A 50 5.81 -21.54 11.67
N THR A 51 6.31 -21.11 12.82
CA THR A 51 5.96 -21.65 14.13
C THR A 51 5.46 -20.55 15.04
N SER A 52 4.65 -20.91 16.03
CA SER A 52 4.32 -19.98 17.10
C SER A 52 5.48 -19.91 18.10
N THR A 53 5.76 -18.72 18.63
CA THR A 53 6.79 -18.56 19.67
C THR A 53 6.25 -18.85 21.07
N SER A 54 4.92 -18.94 21.25
CA SER A 54 4.29 -19.31 22.52
C SER A 54 2.83 -19.72 22.33
N ASN A 55 2.25 -20.43 23.31
CA ASN A 55 0.80 -20.64 23.33
C ASN A 55 0.12 -19.32 23.70
N ALA A 56 -0.49 -18.66 22.71
CA ALA A 56 -1.24 -17.40 22.89
C ALA A 56 -2.47 -17.62 23.77
N THR A 57 -2.27 -17.55 25.08
CA THR A 57 -3.26 -17.92 26.11
C THR A 57 -3.92 -16.70 26.73
N LYS A 58 -3.40 -15.50 26.49
CA LYS A 58 -3.89 -14.26 27.09
C LYS A 58 -4.80 -13.51 26.13
N GLU A 59 -5.80 -12.83 26.69
CA GLU A 59 -6.62 -11.88 25.94
C GLU A 59 -5.73 -10.76 25.39
N GLY A 60 -5.89 -10.44 24.10
CA GLY A 60 -5.10 -9.42 23.42
C GLY A 60 -3.63 -9.77 23.19
N ASP A 61 -3.32 -11.07 23.07
CA ASP A 61 -2.02 -11.53 22.62
C ASP A 61 -1.69 -10.99 21.22
N ASP A 62 -0.42 -10.67 21.00
CA ASP A 62 0.07 -10.10 19.75
C ASP A 62 0.21 -11.11 18.62
N GLY A 63 0.04 -12.40 18.92
CA GLY A 63 0.11 -13.47 17.94
C GLY A 63 1.50 -13.54 17.33
N GLN A 64 2.52 -13.74 18.17
CA GLN A 64 3.90 -13.75 17.72
C GLN A 64 4.25 -15.08 17.01
N VAL A 65 4.90 -14.94 15.86
CA VAL A 65 5.33 -16.07 15.01
C VAL A 65 6.83 -15.98 14.70
N ASN A 66 7.47 -17.13 14.55
CA ASN A 66 8.81 -17.27 14.00
C ASN A 66 8.73 -17.75 12.56
N VAL A 67 9.39 -17.04 11.65
CA VAL A 67 9.55 -17.41 10.25
C VAL A 67 10.98 -17.87 10.03
N GLN A 68 11.15 -19.14 9.67
CA GLN A 68 12.45 -19.73 9.39
C GLN A 68 12.64 -19.95 7.90
N PHE A 69 13.66 -19.32 7.32
CA PHE A 69 14.16 -19.61 5.97
C PHE A 69 15.37 -20.53 6.07
N SER A 70 15.37 -21.63 5.33
CA SER A 70 16.47 -22.60 5.30
C SER A 70 16.96 -22.81 3.89
N ASN A 71 18.28 -22.80 3.67
CA ASN A 71 18.86 -23.13 2.37
C ASN A 71 19.39 -24.56 2.37
N ALA A 72 18.63 -25.48 1.79
CA ALA A 72 19.06 -26.88 1.64
C ALA A 72 19.85 -27.13 0.33
N GLY A 73 20.08 -26.07 -0.45
CA GLY A 73 20.86 -26.12 -1.68
C GLY A 73 22.36 -26.01 -1.45
N GLU A 74 23.10 -25.97 -2.55
CA GLU A 74 24.58 -25.93 -2.55
C GLU A 74 25.16 -24.54 -2.81
N THR A 75 24.32 -23.55 -3.13
CA THR A 75 24.74 -22.18 -3.44
C THR A 75 24.18 -21.18 -2.44
N THR A 76 24.92 -20.10 -2.19
CA THR A 76 24.42 -19.00 -1.35
C THR A 76 23.24 -18.31 -2.04
N LEU A 77 22.15 -18.17 -1.30
CA LEU A 77 20.97 -17.44 -1.72
C LEU A 77 21.00 -16.01 -1.17
N TYR A 78 20.36 -15.09 -1.87
CA TYR A 78 20.24 -13.69 -1.44
C TYR A 78 18.77 -13.34 -1.31
N ILE A 79 18.30 -13.19 -0.08
CA ILE A 79 16.90 -12.88 0.24
C ILE A 79 16.72 -11.37 0.33
N TYR A 80 15.72 -10.80 -0.34
CA TYR A 80 15.40 -9.38 -0.21
C TYR A 80 14.98 -9.06 1.22
N GLN A 81 15.54 -7.99 1.80
CA GLN A 81 15.25 -7.60 3.19
C GLN A 81 13.78 -7.28 3.40
N ILE A 82 13.11 -6.69 2.40
CA ILE A 82 11.67 -6.39 2.44
C ILE A 82 10.79 -7.65 2.49
N ALA A 83 11.31 -8.80 2.06
CA ALA A 83 10.55 -10.05 1.98
C ALA A 83 10.56 -10.86 3.28
N VAL A 84 11.19 -10.33 4.33
CA VAL A 84 11.31 -10.93 5.65
C VAL A 84 10.99 -9.91 6.74
N PRO A 85 10.44 -10.31 7.89
CA PRO A 85 10.14 -9.38 8.96
C PRO A 85 11.39 -9.10 9.82
N SER A 86 12.40 -8.47 9.21
CA SER A 86 13.68 -8.16 9.87
C SER A 86 13.48 -7.32 11.12
N ASN A 87 14.11 -7.71 12.24
CA ASN A 87 13.95 -7.04 13.54
C ASN A 87 12.48 -6.91 13.99
N GLY A 88 11.59 -7.81 13.55
CA GLY A 88 10.16 -7.76 13.86
C GLY A 88 9.37 -6.70 13.09
N ILE A 89 10.00 -6.04 12.11
CA ILE A 89 9.35 -5.05 11.24
C ILE A 89 8.97 -5.71 9.93
N MET A 90 7.70 -5.64 9.56
CA MET A 90 7.18 -6.14 8.31
C MET A 90 6.91 -4.95 7.37
N LEU A 91 7.81 -4.75 6.40
CA LEU A 91 7.77 -3.60 5.46
C LEU A 91 6.72 -3.74 4.36
N ILE A 92 6.29 -4.96 4.07
CA ILE A 92 5.19 -5.27 3.14
C ILE A 92 4.33 -6.39 3.72
N PRO A 93 3.05 -6.54 3.36
CA PRO A 93 2.25 -7.68 3.80
C PRO A 93 2.86 -9.02 3.34
N LEU A 94 3.33 -9.84 4.28
CA LEU A 94 3.99 -11.14 3.97
C LEU A 94 3.07 -12.35 4.14
N PHE A 95 2.02 -12.24 4.97
CA PHE A 95 1.20 -13.36 5.37
C PHE A 95 -0.23 -13.27 4.84
N HIS A 96 -0.78 -14.43 4.52
CA HIS A 96 -2.20 -14.66 4.32
C HIS A 96 -2.79 -15.21 5.62
N LEU A 97 -3.75 -14.47 6.18
CA LEU A 97 -4.45 -14.88 7.40
C LEU A 97 -5.92 -15.14 7.08
N THR A 98 -6.46 -16.22 7.64
CA THR A 98 -7.90 -16.47 7.65
C THR A 98 -8.40 -16.81 9.04
N LEU A 99 -9.62 -16.36 9.35
CA LEU A 99 -10.38 -16.75 10.54
C LEU A 99 -11.69 -17.37 10.06
N HIS A 100 -11.93 -18.63 10.41
CA HIS A 100 -13.10 -19.39 9.94
C HIS A 100 -13.28 -19.32 8.40
N GLY A 101 -12.18 -19.41 7.65
CA GLY A 101 -12.17 -19.36 6.18
C GLY A 101 -12.27 -17.96 5.57
N LYS A 102 -12.54 -16.91 6.37
CA LYS A 102 -12.58 -15.52 5.87
C LYS A 102 -11.21 -14.87 5.98
N LYS A 103 -10.78 -14.17 4.93
CA LYS A 103 -9.55 -13.38 4.92
C LYS A 103 -9.57 -12.34 6.05
N VAL A 104 -8.48 -12.25 6.79
CA VAL A 104 -8.24 -11.22 7.80
C VAL A 104 -7.59 -10.02 7.12
N SER A 105 -8.08 -8.82 7.42
CA SER A 105 -7.58 -7.57 6.83
C SER A 105 -6.18 -7.25 7.35
N TYR A 106 -5.31 -6.82 6.43
CA TYR A 106 -4.10 -6.09 6.78
C TYR A 106 -4.49 -4.65 7.16
N VAL A 107 -4.02 -4.21 8.32
CA VAL A 107 -4.26 -2.88 8.90
C VAL A 107 -2.95 -2.19 9.27
N GLY A 108 -1.82 -2.79 8.87
CA GLY A 108 -0.49 -2.29 9.18
C GLY A 108 -0.11 -1.02 8.40
N PRO A 109 1.10 -0.51 8.66
CA PRO A 109 1.64 0.64 7.96
C PRO A 109 1.82 0.39 6.45
N ARG A 110 1.86 1.49 5.70
CA ARG A 110 2.33 1.61 4.31
C ARG A 110 3.57 2.50 4.31
N PHE A 111 4.58 2.16 3.53
CA PHE A 111 5.93 2.71 3.65
C PHE A 111 6.41 3.29 2.33
N LYS A 112 6.82 4.57 2.31
CA LYS A 112 7.74 5.05 1.27
C LYS A 112 9.15 4.52 1.50
N LEU A 113 9.64 3.69 0.59
CA LEU A 113 11.01 3.16 0.61
C LEU A 113 11.88 3.79 -0.49
N SER A 114 13.19 3.84 -0.24
CA SER A 114 14.18 4.10 -1.29
C SER A 114 14.39 2.86 -2.15
N ALA A 115 14.76 3.06 -3.42
CA ALA A 115 15.12 1.95 -4.31
C ALA A 115 16.24 1.07 -3.73
N ALA A 116 17.21 1.67 -3.03
CA ALA A 116 18.30 0.94 -2.39
C ALA A 116 17.80 -0.01 -1.28
N ALA A 117 16.85 0.42 -0.46
CA ALA A 117 16.25 -0.42 0.59
C ALA A 117 15.48 -1.60 -0.01
N VAL A 118 14.78 -1.38 -1.12
CA VAL A 118 13.97 -2.40 -1.81
C VAL A 118 14.84 -3.52 -2.37
N TYR A 119 16.02 -3.19 -2.89
CA TYR A 119 16.97 -4.17 -3.43
C TYR A 119 18.02 -4.65 -2.42
N ALA A 120 17.94 -4.23 -1.16
CA ALA A 120 18.82 -4.71 -0.11
C ALA A 120 18.59 -6.21 0.13
N THR A 121 19.67 -6.97 0.34
CA THR A 121 19.60 -8.43 0.50
C THR A 121 20.31 -8.91 1.75
N ILE A 122 19.90 -10.09 2.22
CA ILE A 122 20.52 -10.89 3.27
C ILE A 122 21.05 -12.15 2.62
N ALA A 123 22.33 -12.48 2.83
CA ALA A 123 22.89 -13.74 2.35
C ALA A 123 22.42 -14.90 3.24
N LEU A 124 22.12 -16.03 2.61
CA LEU A 124 21.77 -17.30 3.27
C LEU A 124 22.65 -18.40 2.65
N ALA A 125 23.70 -18.78 3.37
CA ALA A 125 24.68 -19.77 2.92
C ALA A 125 24.07 -21.20 2.84
N PRO A 126 24.69 -22.11 2.07
CA PRO A 126 24.30 -23.52 2.06
C PRO A 126 24.24 -24.12 3.47
N GLY A 127 23.12 -24.75 3.81
CA GLY A 127 22.86 -25.34 5.13
C GLY A 127 22.52 -24.34 6.24
N GLU A 128 22.48 -23.04 5.96
CA GLU A 128 22.16 -22.01 6.94
C GLU A 128 20.64 -21.87 7.15
N ASN A 129 20.25 -21.39 8.33
CA ASN A 129 18.89 -21.00 8.68
C ASN A 129 18.85 -19.54 9.14
N LEU A 130 17.94 -18.74 8.60
CA LEU A 130 17.57 -17.43 9.12
C LEU A 130 16.23 -17.52 9.85
N ASN A 131 16.13 -16.91 11.03
CA ASN A 131 14.93 -16.93 11.87
C ASN A 131 14.49 -15.49 12.16
N PHE A 132 13.21 -15.21 11.91
CA PHE A 132 12.63 -13.87 12.09
C PHE A 132 11.39 -13.95 12.96
N ILE A 133 11.40 -13.24 14.08
CA ILE A 133 10.26 -13.18 15.00
C ILE A 133 9.46 -11.91 14.72
N VAL A 134 8.15 -12.05 14.56
CA VAL A 134 7.25 -10.91 14.31
C VAL A 134 5.94 -11.05 15.07
N SER A 135 5.47 -9.95 15.65
CA SER A 135 4.13 -9.82 16.22
C SER A 135 3.14 -9.47 15.11
N LEU A 136 2.00 -10.15 15.04
CA LEU A 136 1.03 -9.99 13.95
C LEU A 136 -0.01 -8.89 14.22
N SER A 137 -0.36 -8.63 15.48
CA SER A 137 -1.40 -7.64 15.85
C SER A 137 -1.14 -6.20 15.37
N PRO A 138 0.10 -5.71 15.19
CA PRO A 138 0.33 -4.40 14.59
C PRO A 138 -0.04 -4.32 13.10
N TYR A 139 -0.16 -5.46 12.42
CA TYR A 139 -0.29 -5.55 10.97
C TYR A 139 -1.62 -6.15 10.50
N TYR A 140 -2.29 -6.95 11.33
CA TYR A 140 -3.54 -7.64 10.98
C TYR A 140 -4.62 -7.39 12.02
N ASP A 141 -5.88 -7.37 11.58
CA ASP A 141 -7.03 -7.26 12.49
C ASP A 141 -7.27 -8.59 13.25
N LEU A 142 -6.65 -8.71 14.42
CA LEU A 142 -6.73 -9.90 15.28
C LEU A 142 -7.72 -9.72 16.44
N ARG A 143 -8.65 -8.76 16.36
CA ARG A 143 -9.58 -8.45 17.47
C ARG A 143 -10.57 -9.56 17.74
N ALA A 144 -10.92 -10.36 16.74
CA ALA A 144 -11.83 -11.49 16.91
C ALA A 144 -11.13 -12.68 17.57
N SER A 145 -11.83 -13.42 18.42
CA SER A 145 -11.32 -14.68 18.98
C SER A 145 -11.48 -15.83 17.99
N GLY A 146 -10.52 -16.74 17.96
CA GLY A 146 -10.66 -17.99 17.22
C GLY A 146 -9.34 -18.55 16.65
N PRO A 147 -9.44 -19.63 15.86
CA PRO A 147 -8.29 -20.25 15.22
C PRO A 147 -7.92 -19.51 13.93
N TYR A 148 -6.85 -18.72 14.00
CA TYR A 148 -6.29 -18.07 12.84
C TYR A 148 -5.40 -19.06 12.08
N LYS A 149 -5.64 -19.22 10.78
CA LYS A 149 -4.72 -19.92 9.87
C LYS A 149 -3.80 -18.90 9.23
N ILE A 150 -2.49 -19.07 9.39
CA ILE A 150 -1.44 -18.16 8.94
C ILE A 150 -0.54 -18.89 7.96
N ARG A 151 -0.25 -18.27 6.82
CA ARG A 151 0.68 -18.78 5.82
C ARG A 151 1.50 -17.64 5.23
N TYR A 152 2.80 -17.80 5.11
CA TYR A 152 3.61 -16.95 4.25
C TYR A 152 3.48 -17.44 2.82
N GLN A 153 3.27 -16.52 1.89
CA GLN A 153 3.17 -16.85 0.47
C GLN A 153 3.59 -15.65 -0.37
N GLN A 154 4.69 -15.81 -1.13
CA GLN A 154 5.22 -14.81 -2.04
C GLN A 154 5.81 -15.46 -3.28
N PHE A 155 5.85 -14.74 -4.40
CA PHE A 155 6.60 -15.19 -5.58
C PHE A 155 8.11 -15.19 -5.30
N ALA A 156 8.83 -16.17 -5.85
CA ALA A 156 10.25 -16.38 -5.58
C ALA A 156 11.11 -15.18 -6.00
N ASP A 157 10.76 -14.48 -7.07
CA ASP A 157 11.43 -13.25 -7.51
C ASP A 157 11.22 -12.04 -6.58
N ARG A 158 10.25 -12.11 -5.66
CA ARG A 158 10.03 -11.11 -4.58
C ARG A 158 10.82 -11.42 -3.34
N VAL A 159 11.17 -12.68 -3.15
CA VAL A 159 11.90 -13.14 -1.98
C VAL A 159 13.38 -13.20 -2.26
N LEU A 160 13.77 -13.61 -3.47
CA LEU A 160 15.14 -13.95 -3.80
C LEU A 160 15.65 -13.14 -4.98
N LYS A 161 16.89 -12.66 -4.85
CA LYS A 161 17.64 -12.09 -5.96
C LYS A 161 18.15 -13.23 -6.86
N THR A 162 17.31 -13.68 -7.78
CA THR A 162 17.64 -14.73 -8.78
C THR A 162 17.64 -14.18 -10.20
N GLN A 163 18.49 -14.76 -11.06
CA GLN A 163 18.53 -14.47 -12.50
C GLN A 163 17.88 -15.57 -13.36
N SER A 164 17.30 -16.62 -12.74
CA SER A 164 16.82 -17.81 -13.44
C SER A 164 15.30 -17.85 -13.63
N ALA A 165 14.85 -18.74 -14.52
CA ALA A 165 13.43 -19.03 -14.81
C ALA A 165 12.61 -19.50 -13.57
N ALA A 166 13.25 -19.80 -12.44
CA ALA A 166 12.60 -20.04 -11.15
C ALA A 166 11.85 -18.81 -10.58
N ALA A 167 12.00 -17.64 -11.21
CA ALA A 167 11.34 -16.38 -10.85
C ALA A 167 9.80 -16.45 -10.72
N LYS A 168 9.14 -17.42 -11.37
CA LYS A 168 7.68 -17.58 -11.31
C LYS A 168 7.17 -18.56 -10.24
N ALA A 169 8.07 -19.28 -9.56
CA ALA A 169 7.67 -20.17 -8.48
C ALA A 169 7.10 -19.37 -7.30
N THR A 170 6.25 -19.98 -6.48
CA THR A 170 5.77 -19.37 -5.23
C THR A 170 6.48 -20.02 -4.06
N ILE A 171 7.09 -19.21 -3.20
CA ILE A 171 7.62 -19.63 -1.90
C ILE A 171 6.49 -19.56 -0.90
N VAL A 172 6.17 -20.71 -0.32
CA VAL A 172 5.09 -20.89 0.65
C VAL A 172 5.60 -21.56 1.91
N SER A 173 5.05 -21.18 3.05
CA SER A 173 5.25 -21.92 4.29
C SER A 173 4.22 -23.03 4.48
N ASN A 174 4.44 -23.85 5.51
CA ASN A 174 3.36 -24.58 6.17
C ASN A 174 2.23 -23.63 6.65
N ILE A 175 1.04 -24.18 6.89
CA ILE A 175 -0.04 -23.45 7.54
C ILE A 175 0.12 -23.58 9.05
N LEU A 176 0.31 -22.47 9.75
CA LEU A 176 0.24 -22.40 11.19
C LEU A 176 -1.21 -22.13 11.61
N THR A 177 -1.77 -22.95 12.50
CA THR A 177 -3.01 -22.62 13.19
C THR A 177 -2.68 -22.06 14.56
N LEU A 178 -3.03 -20.79 14.78
CA LEU A 178 -2.80 -20.08 16.03
C LEU A 178 -4.16 -19.73 16.66
N GLN A 179 -4.43 -20.31 17.82
CA GLN A 179 -5.60 -19.95 18.60
C GLN A 179 -5.34 -18.63 19.31
N LEU A 180 -6.13 -17.60 19.02
CA LEU A 180 -6.03 -16.30 19.69
C LEU A 180 -7.31 -16.02 20.50
N ASN A 181 -7.09 -15.56 21.73
CA ASN A 181 -8.12 -14.90 22.51
C ASN A 181 -8.11 -13.44 22.06
N GLY A 182 -9.14 -13.05 21.31
CA GLY A 182 -9.29 -11.72 20.73
C GLY A 182 -9.34 -10.62 21.80
N VAL A 183 -9.72 -9.42 21.39
CA VAL A 183 -9.63 -8.23 22.26
C VAL A 183 -11.03 -7.78 22.66
N SER A 184 -11.34 -7.77 23.96
CA SER A 184 -12.55 -7.07 24.45
C SER A 184 -12.33 -5.57 24.52
N ASN A 185 -13.43 -4.81 24.61
CA ASN A 185 -13.37 -3.35 24.76
C ASN A 185 -12.52 -2.88 25.96
N ALA A 186 -12.43 -3.70 27.02
CA ALA A 186 -11.66 -3.39 28.22
C ALA A 186 -10.14 -3.37 27.96
N VAL A 187 -9.66 -4.19 27.02
CA VAL A 187 -8.23 -4.39 26.72
C VAL A 187 -7.84 -3.85 25.33
N LEU A 188 -8.76 -3.19 24.62
CA LEU A 188 -8.45 -2.53 23.35
C LEU A 188 -7.28 -1.56 23.49
N LYS A 189 -6.27 -1.77 22.65
CA LYS A 189 -5.15 -0.84 22.50
C LYS A 189 -5.65 0.48 21.94
N GLU A 190 -4.96 1.56 22.24
CA GLU A 190 -5.36 2.90 21.82
C GLU A 190 -5.52 3.02 20.30
N ALA A 191 -4.60 2.43 19.53
CA ALA A 191 -4.71 2.39 18.07
C ALA A 191 -6.04 1.76 17.61
N ASP A 192 -6.45 0.63 18.19
CA ASP A 192 -7.70 -0.04 17.84
C ASP A 192 -8.94 0.73 18.27
N ARG A 193 -8.87 1.44 19.41
CA ARG A 193 -9.95 2.36 19.84
C ARG A 193 -10.12 3.50 18.82
N ARG A 194 -9.02 4.11 18.39
CA ARG A 194 -9.04 5.20 17.40
C ARG A 194 -9.59 4.72 16.05
N ARG A 195 -9.20 3.52 15.60
CA ARG A 195 -9.75 2.88 14.39
C ARG A 195 -11.26 2.70 14.46
N LEU A 196 -11.78 2.14 15.56
CA LEU A 196 -13.22 1.96 15.76
C LEU A 196 -13.98 3.30 15.74
N LEU A 197 -13.43 4.34 16.39
CA LEU A 197 -14.03 5.66 16.37
C LEU A 197 -14.07 6.27 14.97
N LEU A 198 -13.03 6.05 14.17
CA LEU A 198 -13.00 6.54 12.79
C LEU A 198 -14.03 5.83 11.91
N SER A 199 -14.14 4.51 12.01
CA SER A 199 -15.18 3.75 11.30
C SER A 199 -16.58 4.27 11.63
N ALA A 200 -16.86 4.53 12.91
CA ALA A 200 -18.13 5.08 13.37
C ALA A 200 -18.39 6.53 12.89
N LYS A 201 -17.35 7.35 12.72
CA LYS A 201 -17.48 8.71 12.13
C LYS A 201 -17.78 8.65 10.63
N LYS A 202 -17.22 7.68 9.90
CA LYS A 202 -17.49 7.47 8.47
C LYS A 202 -18.97 7.15 8.21
N GLU A 203 -19.64 6.51 9.17
CA GLU A 203 -21.07 6.17 9.10
C GLU A 203 -22.01 7.32 9.51
N ASN A 204 -21.55 8.29 10.33
CA ASN A 204 -22.42 9.32 10.92
C ASN A 204 -22.21 10.75 10.37
N GLY A 205 -21.42 10.92 9.31
CA GLY A 205 -21.16 12.22 8.70
C GLY A 205 -20.13 13.08 9.46
N ALA A 206 -19.37 13.88 8.72
CA ALA A 206 -18.22 14.64 9.20
C ALA A 206 -18.58 15.61 10.34
N GLY A 207 -17.89 15.48 11.48
CA GLY A 207 -17.92 16.45 12.57
C GLY A 207 -17.33 17.81 12.15
N LYS A 208 -17.63 18.86 12.92
CA LYS A 208 -17.14 20.23 12.67
C LYS A 208 -15.63 20.26 12.41
N ALA A 209 -15.24 20.96 11.35
CA ALA A 209 -13.85 21.21 11.00
C ALA A 209 -13.14 21.95 12.15
N GLU A 210 -12.13 21.30 12.72
CA GLU A 210 -11.13 21.99 13.54
C GLU A 210 -10.28 22.88 12.62
N SER A 211 -9.72 23.97 13.17
CA SER A 211 -8.81 24.81 12.39
C SER A 211 -7.62 23.98 11.89
N PRO A 212 -7.09 24.24 10.68
CA PRO A 212 -5.94 23.51 10.17
C PRO A 212 -4.76 23.70 11.13
N GLN A 213 -4.40 22.65 11.87
CA GLN A 213 -3.29 22.70 12.82
C GLN A 213 -2.26 21.65 12.45
N ILE A 214 -1.02 22.09 12.24
CA ILE A 214 0.14 21.20 12.12
C ILE A 214 0.69 20.99 13.53
N THR A 215 0.83 19.73 13.93
CA THR A 215 1.38 19.33 15.23
C THR A 215 2.53 18.34 15.06
N PHE A 216 3.39 18.27 16.07
CA PHE A 216 4.57 17.41 16.09
C PHE A 216 4.60 16.61 17.39
N ASN A 217 5.22 15.43 17.39
CA ASN A 217 5.61 14.78 18.64
C ASN A 217 6.84 15.47 19.25
N ASP A 218 7.10 15.17 20.53
CA ASP A 218 8.19 15.79 21.29
C ASP A 218 9.60 15.43 20.76
N GLU A 219 9.71 14.39 19.95
CA GLU A 219 10.97 13.93 19.34
C GLU A 219 11.41 14.80 18.16
N CYS A 220 10.50 15.59 17.58
CA CYS A 220 10.86 16.48 16.48
C CYS A 220 11.72 17.66 16.95
N THR A 221 12.96 17.71 16.46
CA THR A 221 13.83 18.88 16.64
C THR A 221 13.33 20.09 15.84
N ASP A 222 13.73 21.30 16.22
CA ASP A 222 13.31 22.52 15.51
C ASP A 222 13.82 22.57 14.05
N LYS A 223 14.99 21.94 13.78
CA LYS A 223 15.48 21.74 12.42
C LYS A 223 14.52 20.84 11.63
N GLN A 224 14.11 19.69 12.18
CA GLN A 224 13.16 18.80 11.52
C GLN A 224 11.80 19.48 11.30
N LYS A 225 11.29 20.25 12.27
CA LYS A 225 10.05 21.04 12.08
C LYS A 225 10.17 22.01 10.91
N THR A 226 11.31 22.67 10.77
CA THR A 226 11.60 23.59 9.65
C THR A 226 11.64 22.83 8.32
N THR A 227 12.32 21.68 8.27
CA THR A 227 12.35 20.80 7.10
C THR A 227 10.96 20.32 6.71
N ILE A 228 10.14 19.90 7.68
CA ILE A 228 8.75 19.48 7.44
C ILE A 228 7.91 20.63 6.89
N ALA A 229 8.06 21.84 7.43
CA ALA A 229 7.36 23.02 6.91
C ALA A 229 7.73 23.31 5.43
N ALA A 230 9.01 23.17 5.07
CA ALA A 230 9.46 23.30 3.68
C ALA A 230 8.91 22.20 2.78
N ALA A 231 8.91 20.95 3.25
CA ALA A 231 8.32 19.80 2.55
C ALA A 231 6.83 19.99 2.29
N ILE A 232 6.07 20.47 3.29
CA ILE A 232 4.63 20.76 3.14
C ILE A 232 4.42 21.87 2.10
N ALA A 233 5.23 22.93 2.13
CA ALA A 233 5.16 24.00 1.13
C ALA A 233 5.41 23.46 -0.28
N GLN A 234 6.40 22.59 -0.45
CA GLN A 234 6.69 21.97 -1.74
C GLN A 234 5.58 21.02 -2.21
N ALA A 235 5.04 20.18 -1.31
CA ALA A 235 3.92 19.29 -1.62
C ALA A 235 2.67 20.06 -2.08
N LYS A 236 2.43 21.25 -1.50
CA LYS A 236 1.36 22.17 -1.95
C LYS A 236 1.60 22.69 -3.36
N GLU A 237 2.83 23.08 -3.70
CA GLU A 237 3.17 23.51 -5.06
C GLU A 237 3.03 22.36 -6.07
N TYR A 238 3.52 21.16 -5.76
CA TYR A 238 3.31 19.97 -6.60
C TYR A 238 1.84 19.66 -6.83
N THR A 239 1.03 19.72 -5.77
CA THR A 239 -0.42 19.48 -5.87
C THR A 239 -1.10 20.54 -6.73
N LYS A 240 -0.72 21.82 -6.59
CA LYS A 240 -1.25 22.93 -7.39
C LYS A 240 -0.88 22.81 -8.86
N ASP A 241 0.37 22.49 -9.17
CA ASP A 241 0.83 22.22 -10.54
C ASP A 241 0.05 21.05 -11.15
N THR A 242 -0.06 19.94 -10.41
CA THR A 242 -0.77 18.74 -10.83
C THR A 242 -2.24 19.02 -11.13
N GLN A 243 -2.93 19.77 -10.26
CA GLN A 243 -4.31 20.18 -10.51
C GLN A 243 -4.44 21.09 -11.73
N SER A 244 -3.50 22.01 -11.92
CA SER A 244 -3.49 22.90 -13.08
C SER A 244 -3.31 22.09 -14.38
N PHE A 245 -2.40 21.12 -14.37
CA PHE A 245 -2.22 20.17 -15.46
C PHE A 245 -3.49 19.36 -15.75
N LEU A 246 -4.17 18.85 -14.70
CA LEU A 246 -5.41 18.08 -14.86
C LEU A 246 -6.58 18.96 -15.36
N ALA A 247 -6.59 20.25 -15.07
CA ALA A 247 -7.62 21.18 -15.55
C ALA A 247 -7.41 21.65 -17.00
N ASN A 248 -6.18 21.68 -17.53
CA ASN A 248 -5.81 22.42 -18.76
C ASN A 248 -5.73 21.59 -20.03
N ASP A 249 -6.74 21.56 -20.92
CA ASP A 249 -6.92 20.70 -22.13
C ASP A 249 -5.82 20.58 -23.23
N ILE A 250 -4.56 20.92 -22.97
CA ILE A 250 -3.46 20.77 -23.93
C ILE A 250 -3.10 19.29 -24.11
N LEU A 251 -3.61 18.71 -25.20
CA LEU A 251 -3.64 17.28 -25.50
C LEU A 251 -2.29 16.55 -25.59
N LYS A 252 -1.14 17.23 -25.65
CA LYS A 252 0.16 16.56 -25.87
C LYS A 252 0.94 16.33 -24.57
N GLU A 253 1.27 17.39 -23.83
CA GLU A 253 1.95 17.28 -22.53
C GLU A 253 1.07 16.53 -21.51
N LYS A 254 -0.26 16.73 -21.58
CA LYS A 254 -1.22 15.92 -20.82
C LYS A 254 -1.02 14.43 -20.99
N LYS A 255 -0.86 14.00 -22.24
CA LYS A 255 -0.74 12.58 -22.57
C LYS A 255 0.60 12.03 -22.14
N GLU A 256 1.70 12.75 -22.31
CA GLU A 256 3.04 12.23 -21.99
C GLU A 256 3.23 12.04 -20.48
N ARG A 257 2.96 13.06 -19.65
CA ARG A 257 3.10 12.96 -18.19
C ARG A 257 2.10 11.94 -17.59
N PHE A 258 0.84 11.96 -18.04
CA PHE A 258 -0.16 11.01 -17.54
C PHE A 258 0.16 9.58 -17.97
N THR A 259 0.44 9.34 -19.26
CA THR A 259 0.73 7.99 -19.78
C THR A 259 1.98 7.40 -19.15
N LYS A 260 3.00 8.23 -18.86
CA LYS A 260 4.22 7.76 -18.20
C LYS A 260 3.94 7.08 -16.86
N TRP A 261 3.03 7.64 -16.07
CA TRP A 261 2.77 7.20 -14.70
C TRP A 261 1.49 6.40 -14.53
N PHE A 262 0.54 6.47 -15.44
CA PHE A 262 -0.74 5.74 -15.32
C PHE A 262 -1.09 4.93 -16.55
N GLY A 263 -0.26 4.99 -17.60
CA GLY A 263 -0.48 4.24 -18.82
C GLY A 263 -1.66 4.74 -19.63
N ILE A 264 -1.98 3.97 -20.65
CA ILE A 264 -3.21 4.05 -21.43
C ILE A 264 -3.76 2.64 -21.50
N ALA A 265 -5.08 2.46 -21.38
CA ALA A 265 -5.66 1.16 -21.68
C ALA A 265 -5.35 0.81 -23.15
N GLU A 266 -4.65 -0.31 -23.39
CA GLU A 266 -4.25 -0.69 -24.75
C GLU A 266 -5.46 -1.08 -25.62
N GLY A 267 -5.32 -0.90 -26.94
CA GLY A 267 -6.33 -1.19 -27.96
C GLY A 267 -7.27 -0.01 -28.20
N GLY A 268 -7.32 0.51 -29.43
CA GLY A 268 -8.13 1.69 -29.81
C GLY A 268 -9.65 1.46 -29.82
N SER A 269 -10.17 0.82 -28.79
CA SER A 269 -11.59 0.55 -28.57
C SER A 269 -12.23 1.64 -27.70
N GLU A 270 -13.54 1.84 -27.83
CA GLU A 270 -14.32 2.75 -26.97
C GLU A 270 -14.15 2.42 -25.47
N ARG A 271 -14.00 1.14 -25.14
CA ARG A 271 -13.74 0.67 -23.77
C ARG A 271 -12.41 1.21 -23.22
N SER A 272 -11.37 1.26 -24.04
CA SER A 272 -10.07 1.77 -23.64
C SER A 272 -10.09 3.29 -23.42
N SER A 273 -10.92 4.01 -24.19
CA SER A 273 -11.18 5.44 -23.96
C SER A 273 -11.95 5.70 -22.65
N ALA A 274 -12.94 4.87 -22.32
CA ALA A 274 -13.70 5.00 -21.07
C ALA A 274 -12.83 4.70 -19.83
N ILE A 275 -11.99 3.67 -19.88
CA ILE A 275 -11.04 3.34 -18.79
C ILE A 275 -10.06 4.50 -18.59
N GLN A 276 -9.57 5.10 -19.68
CA GLN A 276 -8.69 6.27 -19.62
C GLN A 276 -9.35 7.46 -18.92
N GLU A 277 -10.64 7.70 -19.19
CA GLU A 277 -11.41 8.77 -18.55
C GLU A 277 -11.65 8.48 -17.06
N GLU A 278 -11.95 7.24 -16.69
CA GLU A 278 -12.07 6.79 -15.30
C GLU A 278 -10.76 6.99 -14.52
N HIS A 279 -9.63 6.58 -15.09
CA HIS A 279 -8.31 6.76 -14.49
C HIS A 279 -7.99 8.25 -14.32
N TYR A 280 -8.28 9.07 -15.32
CA TYR A 280 -8.09 10.51 -15.23
C TYR A 280 -8.93 11.14 -14.13
N SER A 281 -10.21 10.77 -14.05
CA SER A 281 -11.13 11.23 -13.01
C SER A 281 -10.67 10.80 -11.62
N ALA A 282 -10.18 9.56 -11.47
CA ALA A 282 -9.66 9.05 -10.20
C ALA A 282 -8.44 9.86 -9.74
N ILE A 283 -7.46 10.10 -10.61
CA ILE A 283 -6.29 10.91 -10.29
C ILE A 283 -6.67 12.37 -9.98
N ALA A 284 -7.63 12.95 -10.70
CA ALA A 284 -8.15 14.28 -10.37
C ALA A 284 -8.76 14.33 -8.97
N ASP A 285 -9.57 13.34 -8.60
CA ASP A 285 -10.15 13.22 -7.26
C ASP A 285 -9.06 13.02 -6.18
N HIS A 286 -8.06 12.17 -6.44
CA HIS A 286 -6.91 11.99 -5.54
C HIS A 286 -6.25 13.34 -5.22
N PHE A 287 -5.89 14.12 -6.24
CA PHE A 287 -5.20 15.39 -6.03
C PHE A 287 -6.11 16.52 -5.50
N ILE A 288 -7.43 16.44 -5.66
CA ILE A 288 -8.38 17.29 -4.91
C ILE A 288 -8.29 16.99 -3.42
N LYS A 289 -8.32 15.72 -3.04
CA LYS A 289 -8.28 15.31 -1.63
C LYS A 289 -6.91 15.50 -1.00
N VAL A 290 -5.81 15.20 -1.71
CA VAL A 290 -4.44 15.49 -1.25
C VAL A 290 -4.30 16.99 -0.96
N LYS A 291 -4.81 17.86 -1.84
CA LYS A 291 -4.82 19.30 -1.58
C LYS A 291 -5.59 19.66 -0.33
N ASP A 292 -6.80 19.11 -0.18
CA ASP A 292 -7.63 19.38 0.99
C ASP A 292 -6.90 19.00 2.29
N VAL A 293 -6.24 17.85 2.31
CA VAL A 293 -5.42 17.44 3.46
C VAL A 293 -4.31 18.45 3.73
N LEU A 294 -3.47 18.74 2.74
CA LEU A 294 -2.31 19.60 2.92
C LEU A 294 -2.68 21.05 3.31
N HIS A 295 -3.83 21.56 2.85
CA HIS A 295 -4.25 22.94 3.08
C HIS A 295 -5.18 23.12 4.28
N ASN A 296 -6.09 22.18 4.53
CA ASN A 296 -7.28 22.42 5.36
C ASN A 296 -7.41 21.45 6.53
N GLN A 297 -6.74 20.29 6.50
CA GLN A 297 -6.88 19.28 7.56
C GLN A 297 -5.80 19.43 8.64
N PRO A 298 -6.11 19.06 9.90
CA PRO A 298 -5.10 18.94 10.93
C PRO A 298 -4.14 17.79 10.59
N GLN A 299 -2.85 18.06 10.63
CA GLN A 299 -1.79 17.13 10.27
C GLN A 299 -0.88 16.93 11.48
N LYS A 300 -0.49 15.68 11.75
CA LYS A 300 0.42 15.35 12.85
C LYS A 300 1.63 14.62 12.33
N TYR A 301 2.81 15.14 12.64
CA TYR A 301 4.08 14.57 12.21
C TYR A 301 4.83 13.98 13.40
N PHE A 302 5.32 12.76 13.23
CA PHE A 302 6.16 12.06 14.18
C PHE A 302 7.56 11.93 13.59
N CYS A 303 8.56 12.52 14.25
CA CYS A 303 9.96 12.38 13.85
C CYS A 303 10.53 11.12 14.51
N ARG A 304 10.62 10.04 13.75
CA ARG A 304 10.97 8.71 14.25
C ARG A 304 12.46 8.47 14.28
N VAL A 305 12.89 7.58 15.18
CA VAL A 305 14.30 7.20 15.34
C VAL A 305 14.51 5.80 14.74
N VAL A 306 15.55 5.67 13.91
CA VAL A 306 15.93 4.40 13.29
C VAL A 306 16.25 3.36 14.36
N ASN A 307 15.78 2.12 14.14
CA ASN A 307 15.94 0.97 15.05
C ASN A 307 15.21 1.05 16.40
N LEU A 308 14.44 2.11 16.67
CA LEU A 308 13.49 2.16 17.80
C LEU A 308 12.04 2.08 17.31
N ASP A 309 11.80 2.51 16.07
CA ASP A 309 10.51 2.49 15.40
C ASP A 309 10.52 1.56 14.17
N GLN A 310 9.42 1.55 13.41
CA GLN A 310 9.33 0.89 12.10
C GLN A 310 10.23 1.52 11.02
N CYS A 311 11.14 2.44 11.38
CA CYS A 311 12.11 3.04 10.48
C CYS A 311 13.35 2.17 10.35
N THR A 312 13.52 1.54 9.18
CA THR A 312 14.77 0.89 8.77
C THR A 312 15.57 1.77 7.83
N SER A 313 16.84 1.42 7.57
CA SER A 313 17.66 2.13 6.58
C SER A 313 16.95 2.24 5.23
N GLY A 314 16.91 3.46 4.68
CA GLY A 314 16.26 3.76 3.40
C GLY A 314 14.73 3.85 3.44
N THR A 315 14.11 3.85 4.63
CA THR A 315 12.69 4.21 4.80
C THR A 315 12.58 5.73 4.86
N PHE A 316 11.73 6.32 4.01
CA PHE A 316 11.43 7.75 4.05
C PHE A 316 10.38 8.03 5.12
N ALA A 317 9.23 7.37 5.01
CA ALA A 317 8.10 7.61 5.88
C ALA A 317 7.19 6.37 5.90
N TYR A 318 6.20 6.41 6.79
CA TYR A 318 5.07 5.50 6.75
C TYR A 318 3.82 6.11 7.39
N VAL A 319 2.66 5.64 6.96
CA VAL A 319 1.36 5.95 7.57
C VAL A 319 0.56 4.69 7.81
N TYR A 320 -0.39 4.78 8.73
CA TYR A 320 -1.46 3.79 8.82
C TYR A 320 -2.66 4.33 8.03
N PRO A 321 -3.12 3.63 6.97
CA PRO A 321 -4.22 4.10 6.11
C PRO A 321 -5.50 4.49 6.85
N ASP A 322 -5.74 3.86 8.00
CA ASP A 322 -6.90 4.06 8.86
C ASP A 322 -6.65 4.99 10.06
N MET A 323 -5.52 5.70 10.11
CA MET A 323 -5.22 6.75 11.09
C MET A 323 -4.85 8.10 10.42
N PRO A 324 -5.78 8.72 9.65
CA PRO A 324 -5.56 10.02 9.05
C PRO A 324 -5.51 11.14 10.11
N TYR A 325 -4.65 12.16 10.02
CA TYR A 325 -3.53 12.38 9.10
C TYR A 325 -2.22 12.37 9.88
N GLU A 326 -1.86 11.20 10.41
CA GLU A 326 -0.64 10.96 11.19
C GLU A 326 0.50 10.45 10.27
N TYR A 327 1.59 11.21 10.15
CA TYR A 327 2.76 10.90 9.32
C TYR A 327 3.96 10.50 10.19
N ASN A 328 4.57 9.35 9.92
CA ASN A 328 5.79 8.92 10.61
C ASN A 328 6.98 9.12 9.68
N LEU A 329 7.84 10.09 10.00
CA LEU A 329 8.96 10.48 9.15
C LEU A 329 10.25 9.87 9.69
N CYS A 330 10.95 9.15 8.81
CA CYS A 330 12.19 8.45 9.11
C CYS A 330 13.41 9.26 8.61
N THR A 331 14.62 8.78 8.91
CA THR A 331 15.86 9.49 8.57
C THR A 331 16.01 9.81 7.09
N THR A 332 15.65 8.89 6.18
CA THR A 332 15.83 9.12 4.74
C THR A 332 14.97 10.27 4.21
N PHE A 333 13.82 10.56 4.82
CA PHE A 333 13.03 11.76 4.49
C PHE A 333 13.84 13.04 4.77
N PHE A 334 14.48 13.13 5.93
CA PHE A 334 15.23 14.32 6.31
C PHE A 334 16.55 14.50 5.53
N GLU A 335 17.04 13.43 4.90
CA GLU A 335 18.23 13.43 4.04
C GLU A 335 17.92 13.76 2.58
N ALA A 336 16.67 13.57 2.15
CA ALA A 336 16.23 13.86 0.79
C ALA A 336 16.16 15.36 0.51
N GLU A 337 16.23 15.71 -0.78
CA GLU A 337 15.99 17.07 -1.23
C GLU A 337 14.52 17.46 -1.00
N VAL A 338 14.26 18.76 -0.79
CA VAL A 338 12.89 19.27 -0.56
C VAL A 338 11.98 18.98 -1.77
N ALA A 339 12.54 19.09 -2.96
CA ALA A 339 11.90 18.89 -4.26
C ALA A 339 12.82 18.06 -5.17
N GLY A 340 12.27 17.42 -6.19
CA GLY A 340 13.00 16.60 -7.17
C GLY A 340 12.35 15.24 -7.30
N THR A 341 13.15 14.22 -7.61
CA THR A 341 12.75 12.81 -7.57
C THR A 341 12.95 12.26 -6.16
N ASP A 342 11.99 11.49 -5.65
CA ASP A 342 12.03 10.90 -4.29
C ASP A 342 12.32 11.98 -3.23
N SER A 343 11.59 13.09 -3.32
CA SER A 343 11.78 14.29 -2.54
C SER A 343 10.95 14.29 -1.25
N GLN A 344 11.25 15.20 -0.33
CA GLN A 344 10.41 15.40 0.85
C GLN A 344 8.98 15.80 0.48
N GLY A 345 8.81 16.69 -0.50
CA GLY A 345 7.50 17.08 -1.01
C GLY A 345 6.76 15.92 -1.69
N GLY A 346 7.47 15.09 -2.47
CA GLY A 346 6.94 13.89 -3.10
C GLY A 346 6.52 12.82 -2.08
N ALA A 347 7.37 12.53 -1.10
CA ALA A 347 7.09 11.58 -0.03
C ALA A 347 5.84 11.99 0.78
N LEU A 348 5.62 13.28 1.05
CA LEU A 348 4.37 13.69 1.70
C LEU A 348 3.13 13.44 0.83
N ILE A 349 3.23 13.58 -0.49
CA ILE A 349 2.13 13.24 -1.42
C ILE A 349 1.88 11.74 -1.41
N HIS A 350 2.94 10.93 -1.53
CA HIS A 350 2.88 9.48 -1.44
C HIS A 350 2.10 9.03 -0.19
N GLU A 351 2.58 9.44 0.99
CA GLU A 351 1.97 9.07 2.26
C GLU A 351 0.53 9.57 2.39
N THR A 352 0.24 10.76 1.87
CA THR A 352 -1.13 11.31 1.90
C THR A 352 -2.10 10.46 1.07
N THR A 353 -1.63 9.88 -0.03
CA THR A 353 -2.51 9.05 -0.89
C THR A 353 -2.95 7.75 -0.21
N HIS A 354 -2.15 7.20 0.71
CA HIS A 354 -2.50 5.96 1.42
C HIS A 354 -3.72 6.07 2.33
N PHE A 355 -4.04 7.27 2.85
CA PHE A 355 -5.16 7.40 3.77
C PHE A 355 -6.49 7.01 3.10
N LEU A 356 -7.29 6.17 3.77
CA LEU A 356 -8.57 5.67 3.26
C LEU A 356 -9.64 6.76 3.06
N LEU A 357 -9.39 7.98 3.55
CA LEU A 357 -10.22 9.16 3.32
C LEU A 357 -9.75 10.01 2.13
N VAL A 358 -8.59 9.69 1.55
CA VAL A 358 -7.99 10.38 0.41
C VAL A 358 -8.16 9.50 -0.82
N ALA A 359 -7.19 8.64 -1.11
CA ALA A 359 -7.19 7.73 -2.25
C ALA A 359 -7.17 6.26 -1.84
N GLY A 360 -6.64 5.94 -0.64
CA GLY A 360 -6.49 4.57 -0.19
C GLY A 360 -5.54 3.76 -1.07
N THR A 361 -4.54 4.42 -1.65
CA THR A 361 -3.52 3.77 -2.49
C THR A 361 -2.75 2.73 -1.67
N ASP A 362 -2.22 1.73 -2.37
CA ASP A 362 -1.31 0.75 -1.81
C ASP A 362 0.13 1.07 -2.23
N ASP A 363 1.09 0.49 -1.50
CA ASP A 363 2.43 0.25 -2.02
C ASP A 363 2.37 -1.02 -2.85
N VAL A 364 1.96 -0.86 -4.11
CA VAL A 364 1.58 -2.00 -4.93
C VAL A 364 2.81 -2.90 -5.15
N ALA A 365 2.82 -4.04 -4.47
CA ALA A 365 3.63 -5.18 -4.87
C ALA A 365 2.76 -6.07 -5.75
N ASP A 366 2.71 -5.74 -7.04
CA ASP A 366 1.83 -6.27 -8.08
C ASP A 366 1.08 -7.56 -7.70
N THR A 367 -0.23 -7.53 -7.50
CA THR A 367 -0.98 -8.76 -7.28
C THR A 367 -1.08 -9.53 -8.60
N GLY A 368 -0.13 -10.44 -8.84
CA GLY A 368 -0.01 -11.26 -10.05
C GLY A 368 1.03 -10.70 -11.03
N ASP A 369 2.09 -11.47 -11.27
CA ASP A 369 3.13 -11.20 -12.27
C ASP A 369 3.83 -9.81 -12.21
N ASN A 370 4.63 -9.50 -11.16
CA ASN A 370 5.87 -8.65 -11.18
C ASN A 370 6.07 -7.65 -10.00
N ALA A 371 6.93 -7.97 -9.02
CA ALA A 371 7.69 -7.06 -8.11
C ALA A 371 6.98 -5.94 -7.29
N ALA A 372 7.60 -5.54 -6.17
CA ALA A 372 7.27 -4.29 -5.46
C ALA A 372 7.56 -3.08 -6.37
N THR A 373 6.58 -2.19 -6.58
CA THR A 373 6.75 -1.01 -7.44
C THR A 373 7.23 0.19 -6.64
N TYR A 374 8.49 0.10 -6.20
CA TYR A 374 9.23 1.24 -5.70
C TYR A 374 10.20 1.74 -6.77
N GLY A 375 10.28 3.06 -6.93
CA GLY A 375 11.18 3.69 -7.89
C GLY A 375 10.56 3.93 -9.27
N LYS A 376 11.02 4.99 -9.94
CA LYS A 376 10.51 5.47 -11.25
C LYS A 376 10.38 4.37 -12.30
N GLU A 377 11.43 3.56 -12.49
CA GLU A 377 11.47 2.53 -13.54
C GLU A 377 10.38 1.46 -13.36
N LYS A 378 10.10 1.06 -12.11
CA LYS A 378 9.06 0.08 -11.80
C LYS A 378 7.67 0.67 -11.92
N CYS A 379 7.49 1.93 -11.53
CA CYS A 379 6.24 2.66 -11.71
C CYS A 379 5.88 2.84 -13.19
N GLU A 380 6.85 3.14 -14.06
CA GLU A 380 6.65 3.20 -15.51
C GLU A 380 6.31 1.82 -16.11
N GLN A 381 6.90 0.74 -15.58
CA GLN A 381 6.56 -0.62 -16.00
C GLN A 381 5.16 -1.01 -15.55
N LEU A 382 4.76 -0.65 -14.32
CA LEU A 382 3.41 -0.87 -13.80
C LEU A 382 2.38 -0.12 -14.65
N ALA A 383 2.64 1.15 -14.97
CA ALA A 383 1.81 1.96 -15.84
C ALA A 383 1.57 1.28 -17.21
N LYS A 384 2.60 0.64 -17.78
CA LYS A 384 2.48 -0.09 -19.06
C LYS A 384 1.73 -1.41 -18.92
N LYS A 385 1.96 -2.17 -17.85
CA LYS A 385 1.43 -3.53 -17.68
C LYS A 385 0.02 -3.55 -17.10
N ASN A 386 -0.25 -2.68 -16.14
CA ASN A 386 -1.49 -2.62 -15.39
C ASN A 386 -1.82 -1.17 -14.98
N PRO A 387 -2.32 -0.34 -15.92
CA PRO A 387 -2.79 1.02 -15.67
C PRO A 387 -3.69 1.17 -14.43
N THR A 388 -4.60 0.22 -14.22
CA THR A 388 -5.52 0.24 -13.07
C THR A 388 -4.78 0.13 -11.74
N LEU A 389 -3.76 -0.73 -11.64
CA LEU A 389 -2.90 -0.80 -10.46
C LEU A 389 -2.00 0.43 -10.32
N ALA A 390 -1.52 0.99 -11.44
CA ALA A 390 -0.71 2.22 -11.40
C ALA A 390 -1.47 3.41 -10.79
N VAL A 391 -2.77 3.55 -11.09
CA VAL A 391 -3.62 4.57 -10.45
C VAL A 391 -3.70 4.37 -8.93
N GLN A 392 -3.69 3.12 -8.47
CA GLN A 392 -3.76 2.73 -7.05
C GLN A 392 -2.40 2.64 -6.36
N ASN A 393 -1.29 2.94 -7.04
CA ASN A 393 0.04 2.91 -6.44
C ASN A 393 0.47 4.30 -5.96
N ALA A 394 0.94 4.40 -4.71
CA ALA A 394 1.35 5.67 -4.11
C ALA A 394 2.54 6.31 -4.83
N ASP A 395 3.59 5.54 -5.16
CA ASP A 395 4.75 6.05 -5.91
C ASP A 395 4.37 6.59 -7.31
N ASN A 396 3.41 5.97 -8.00
CA ASN A 396 2.94 6.51 -9.29
C ASN A 396 2.26 7.88 -9.13
N ASN A 397 1.52 8.10 -8.03
CA ASN A 397 0.95 9.40 -7.70
C ASN A 397 2.04 10.41 -7.32
N GLU A 398 3.04 10.01 -6.53
CA GLU A 398 4.21 10.84 -6.20
C GLU A 398 4.96 11.28 -7.45
N TYR A 399 5.42 10.36 -8.30
CA TYR A 399 6.22 10.71 -9.47
C TYR A 399 5.44 11.50 -10.51
N PHE A 400 4.12 11.26 -10.59
CA PHE A 400 3.24 12.12 -11.37
C PHE A 400 3.25 13.55 -10.83
N ALA A 401 3.22 13.75 -9.52
CA ALA A 401 3.23 15.08 -8.89
C ALA A 401 4.60 15.77 -8.98
N GLU A 402 5.69 15.04 -8.71
CA GLU A 402 7.06 15.55 -8.72
C GLU A 402 7.45 16.09 -10.09
N ASN A 403 7.02 15.39 -11.16
CA ASN A 403 7.29 15.76 -12.56
C ASN A 403 8.75 16.15 -12.84
N SER A 404 9.67 15.50 -12.12
CA SER A 404 11.10 15.73 -12.24
C SER A 404 11.67 14.80 -13.32
N PRO A 405 12.30 15.31 -14.39
CA PRO A 405 12.95 14.51 -15.42
C PRO A 405 13.92 13.48 -14.83
#